data_AF-A0A356S9P0-F1
#
_entry.id   AF-A0A356S9P0-F1
#
_cell.length_a   1.000
_cell.length_b   1.000
_cell.length_c   1.000
_cell.angle_alpha   90.00
_cell.angle_beta   90.00
_cell.angle_gamma   90.00
#
_symmetry.space_group_name_H-M   'P 1'
#
loop_
_entity.id
_entity.type
_entity.pdbx_description
1 polymer ?
#
loop_
_entity_poly.entity_id
_entity_poly.type
_entity_poly.pdbx_seq_one_letter_code
_entity_poly.pdbx_strand_id
1 'polypeptide(L)'
;MIDSALVDVNWLVEHLQDAELVILEASVQPVVPGFESINSEENFAAIPGARRFDYDKEVCKPNSSLPHMMPSPELFQEKVREIGVNRDSTIVVYDDVGLYASPRAWWMFRAMGHDQVYVLNGGLPA
;
A
#
# COMPACT_ATOMS: atom_id res chain seq x y z
N MET A 1 -18.35 -5.52 9.29
CA MET A 1 -17.45 -4.36 9.22
C MET A 1 -16.25 -4.68 10.09
N ILE A 2 -15.04 -4.52 9.57
CA ILE A 2 -13.82 -4.68 10.36
C ILE A 2 -13.65 -3.37 11.14
N ASP A 3 -13.75 -3.41 12.46
CA ASP A 3 -13.60 -2.24 13.33
C ASP A 3 -12.12 -1.92 13.64
N SER A 4 -11.23 -2.21 12.68
CA SER A 4 -9.78 -2.12 12.82
C SER A 4 -9.15 -1.56 11.55
N ALA A 5 -8.02 -0.87 11.69
CA ALA A 5 -7.16 -0.48 10.56
C ALA A 5 -6.26 -1.64 10.08
N LEU A 6 -6.24 -2.75 10.82
CA LEU A 6 -5.40 -3.90 10.57
C LEU A 6 -6.23 -5.14 10.19
N VAL A 7 -5.66 -5.96 9.32
CA VAL A 7 -6.08 -7.34 9.07
C VAL A 7 -4.91 -8.29 9.28
N ASP A 8 -5.18 -9.49 9.79
CA ASP A 8 -4.14 -10.51 9.98
C ASP A 8 -3.97 -11.38 8.72
N VAL A 9 -2.86 -12.12 8.64
CA VAL A 9 -2.55 -13.03 7.52
C VAL A 9 -3.68 -14.04 7.28
N ASN A 10 -4.28 -14.60 8.33
CA ASN A 10 -5.39 -15.54 8.19
C ASN A 10 -6.59 -14.92 7.47
N TRP A 11 -6.93 -13.67 7.82
CA TRP A 11 -7.99 -12.94 7.13
C TRP A 11 -7.64 -12.76 5.66
N LEU A 12 -6.42 -12.33 5.34
CA LEU A 12 -5.99 -12.17 3.95
C LEU A 12 -6.10 -13.48 3.16
N VAL A 13 -5.62 -14.59 3.72
CA VAL A 13 -5.67 -15.92 3.10
C VAL A 13 -7.11 -16.35 2.80
N GLU A 14 -8.04 -16.12 3.73
CA GLU A 14 -9.46 -16.46 3.57
C GLU A 14 -10.15 -15.66 2.45
N HIS A 15 -9.63 -14.47 2.11
CA HIS A 15 -10.22 -13.54 1.15
C HIS A 15 -9.45 -13.45 -0.18
N LEU A 16 -8.39 -14.27 -0.39
CA LEU A 16 -7.54 -14.21 -1.60
C LEU A 16 -8.30 -14.41 -2.92
N GLN A 17 -9.50 -15.01 -2.89
CA GLN A 17 -10.33 -15.27 -4.06
C GLN A 17 -11.44 -14.23 -4.26
N ASP A 18 -11.53 -13.23 -3.39
CA ASP A 18 -12.54 -12.19 -3.49
C ASP A 18 -12.21 -11.28 -4.67
N ALA A 19 -13.18 -11.11 -5.58
CA ALA A 19 -13.00 -10.34 -6.81
C ALA A 19 -12.65 -8.86 -6.55
N GLU A 20 -13.13 -8.31 -5.43
CA GLU A 20 -12.90 -6.92 -5.04
C GLU A 20 -11.61 -6.72 -4.21
N LEU A 21 -10.90 -7.79 -3.85
CA LEU A 21 -9.66 -7.68 -3.08
C LEU A 21 -8.54 -7.13 -3.96
N VAL A 22 -7.89 -6.08 -3.46
CA VAL A 22 -6.67 -5.52 -4.04
C VAL A 22 -5.58 -5.51 -2.99
N ILE A 23 -4.52 -6.28 -3.25
CA ILE A 23 -3.33 -6.31 -2.39
C ILE A 23 -2.32 -5.31 -2.93
N LEU A 24 -1.85 -4.39 -2.10
CA LEU A 24 -0.89 -3.35 -2.47
C LEU A 24 0.44 -3.55 -1.73
N GLU A 25 1.51 -3.61 -2.50
CA GLU A 25 2.89 -3.63 -2.05
C GLU A 25 3.39 -2.17 -2.01
N ALA A 26 3.62 -1.62 -0.82
CA ALA A 26 3.92 -0.20 -0.60
C ALA A 26 5.33 0.06 -0.03
N SER A 27 6.25 -0.89 -0.14
CA SER A 27 7.63 -0.75 0.34
C SER A 27 8.33 0.47 -0.25
N VAL A 28 9.17 1.12 0.54
CA VAL A 28 10.10 2.14 0.08
C VAL A 28 11.44 1.88 0.76
N GLN A 29 12.53 2.38 0.17
CA GLN A 29 13.84 2.27 0.80
C GLN A 29 13.85 3.01 2.14
N PRO A 30 14.04 2.31 3.28
CA PRO A 30 14.04 2.95 4.59
C PRO A 30 15.25 3.88 4.74
N VAL A 31 15.02 5.01 5.41
CA VAL A 31 16.10 5.97 5.77
C VAL A 31 16.41 5.95 7.26
N VAL A 32 15.74 5.09 8.02
CA VAL A 32 15.88 4.98 9.48
C VAL A 32 16.78 3.79 9.80
N PRO A 33 17.88 3.97 10.58
CA PRO A 33 18.74 2.87 10.97
C PRO A 33 17.98 1.74 11.67
N GLY A 34 18.27 0.50 11.29
CA GLY A 34 17.62 -0.70 11.84
C GLY A 34 16.38 -1.17 11.07
N PHE A 35 15.95 -0.43 10.05
CA PHE A 35 14.96 -0.89 9.08
C PHE A 35 15.63 -1.16 7.74
N GLU A 36 15.50 -2.38 7.23
CA GLU A 36 16.08 -2.81 5.97
C GLU A 36 14.99 -3.40 5.09
N SER A 37 14.90 -2.91 3.85
CA SER A 37 14.03 -3.46 2.82
C SER A 37 14.76 -4.62 2.13
N ILE A 38 14.05 -5.71 1.89
CA ILE A 38 14.55 -6.83 1.07
C ILE A 38 14.38 -6.56 -0.43
N ASN A 39 13.55 -5.57 -0.76
CA ASN A 39 13.31 -5.10 -2.12
C ASN A 39 14.38 -4.09 -2.56
N SER A 40 14.77 -4.18 -3.83
CA SER A 40 15.73 -3.30 -4.50
C SER A 40 15.37 -3.19 -5.98
N GLU A 41 16.17 -2.46 -6.77
CA GLU A 41 16.00 -2.43 -8.23
C GLU A 41 16.26 -3.79 -8.89
N GLU A 42 17.05 -4.65 -8.26
CA GLU A 42 17.46 -5.96 -8.80
C GLU A 42 16.64 -7.12 -8.25
N ASN A 43 16.10 -6.98 -7.03
CA ASN A 43 15.34 -8.02 -6.35
C ASN A 43 14.01 -7.47 -5.85
N PHE A 44 12.91 -8.11 -6.21
CA PHE A 44 11.58 -7.68 -5.78
C PHE A 44 10.74 -8.88 -5.35
N ALA A 45 10.39 -8.91 -4.07
CA ALA A 45 9.55 -9.88 -3.43
C ALA A 45 8.20 -9.27 -3.06
N ALA A 46 7.13 -9.97 -3.44
CA ALA A 46 5.77 -9.54 -3.16
C ALA A 46 4.85 -10.74 -2.94
N ILE A 47 3.75 -10.52 -2.22
CA ILE A 47 2.64 -11.46 -2.12
C ILE A 47 2.10 -11.69 -3.55
N PRO A 48 1.86 -12.95 -3.97
CA PRO A 48 1.34 -13.24 -5.30
C PRO A 48 0.07 -12.45 -5.62
N GLY A 49 0.06 -11.77 -6.77
CA GLY A 49 -1.07 -10.92 -7.19
C GLY A 49 -1.08 -9.51 -6.60
N ALA A 50 -0.15 -9.18 -5.69
CA ALA A 50 0.00 -7.83 -5.18
C ALA A 50 0.44 -6.86 -6.29
N ARG A 51 -0.04 -5.62 -6.19
CA ARG A 51 0.24 -4.55 -7.15
C ARG A 51 1.09 -3.49 -6.45
N ARG A 52 2.05 -2.94 -7.17
CA ARG A 52 2.95 -1.93 -6.63
C ARG A 52 2.19 -0.62 -6.36
N PHE A 53 2.29 -0.10 -5.15
CA PHE A 53 1.83 1.22 -4.75
C PHE A 53 3.02 2.09 -4.35
N ASP A 54 3.59 2.78 -5.34
CA ASP A 54 4.79 3.60 -5.14
C ASP A 54 4.41 5.04 -4.80
N TYR A 55 4.28 5.36 -3.51
CA TYR A 55 4.03 6.73 -3.06
C TYR A 55 5.29 7.63 -3.03
N ASP A 56 6.45 7.08 -3.37
CA ASP A 56 7.69 7.85 -3.47
C ASP A 56 7.80 8.52 -4.84
N LYS A 57 7.50 7.77 -5.91
CA LYS A 57 7.74 8.19 -7.31
C LYS A 57 6.48 8.36 -8.15
N GLU A 58 5.45 7.54 -7.94
CA GLU A 58 4.28 7.50 -8.84
C GLU A 58 3.03 8.15 -8.25
N VAL A 59 2.72 7.84 -6.99
CA VAL A 59 1.53 8.33 -6.27
C VAL A 59 1.92 9.50 -5.35
N CYS A 60 2.64 10.47 -5.89
CA CYS A 60 3.15 11.62 -5.16
C CYS A 60 2.92 12.93 -5.92
N LYS A 61 3.07 14.06 -5.24
CA LYS A 61 2.97 15.38 -5.88
C LYS A 61 4.15 15.60 -6.83
N PRO A 62 3.91 15.80 -8.14
CA PRO A 62 4.98 16.05 -9.09
C PRO A 62 5.61 17.44 -8.87
N ASN A 63 6.89 17.57 -9.22
CA ASN A 63 7.65 18.82 -9.16
C ASN A 63 7.67 19.48 -7.76
N SER A 64 7.53 18.69 -6.70
CA SER A 64 7.67 19.16 -5.33
C SER A 64 9.14 19.29 -4.94
N SER A 65 9.51 20.36 -4.24
CA SER A 65 10.84 20.49 -3.63
C SER A 65 11.02 19.62 -2.38
N LEU A 66 9.94 19.01 -1.87
CA LEU A 66 9.91 18.16 -0.68
C LEU A 66 9.48 16.73 -1.08
N PRO A 67 10.06 15.68 -0.46
CA PRO A 67 9.70 14.29 -0.75
C PRO A 67 8.32 13.93 -0.20
N HIS A 68 7.72 12.86 -0.75
CA HIS A 68 6.49 12.20 -0.28
C HIS A 68 5.26 13.12 -0.09
N MET A 69 5.24 14.25 -0.80
CA MET A 69 4.14 15.20 -0.72
C MET A 69 2.88 14.62 -1.35
N MET A 70 1.73 14.87 -0.71
CA MET A 70 0.45 14.32 -1.15
C MET A 70 0.10 14.82 -2.56
N PRO A 71 -0.23 13.95 -3.52
CA PRO A 71 -0.74 14.35 -4.84
C PRO A 71 -2.10 15.06 -4.72
N SER A 72 -2.57 15.66 -5.83
CA SER A 72 -3.96 16.11 -5.89
C SER A 72 -4.91 14.91 -5.90
N PRO A 73 -6.19 15.07 -5.52
CA PRO A 73 -7.19 14.00 -5.60
C PRO A 73 -7.31 13.40 -7.00
N GLU A 74 -7.22 14.22 -8.05
CA GLU A 74 -7.35 13.78 -9.44
C GLU A 74 -6.18 12.88 -9.84
N LEU A 75 -4.95 13.29 -9.53
CA LEU A 75 -3.75 12.49 -9.80
C LEU A 75 -3.74 11.21 -8.97
N PHE A 76 -4.14 11.29 -7.70
CA PHE A 76 -4.27 10.09 -6.87
C PHE A 76 -5.24 9.11 -7.49
N GLN A 77 -6.44 9.57 -7.86
CA GLN A 77 -7.47 8.75 -8.48
C GLN A 77 -6.98 8.12 -9.79
N GLU A 78 -6.33 8.90 -10.66
CA GLU A 78 -5.75 8.42 -11.91
C GLU A 78 -4.76 7.27 -11.63
N LYS A 79 -3.77 7.51 -10.77
CA LYS A 79 -2.71 6.53 -10.47
C LYS A 79 -3.22 5.26 -9.81
N VAL A 80 -4.16 5.35 -8.86
CA VAL A 80 -4.70 4.15 -8.21
C VAL A 80 -5.62 3.36 -9.14
N ARG A 81 -6.27 4.02 -10.12
CA ARG A 81 -7.06 3.35 -11.16
C ARG A 81 -6.19 2.58 -12.14
N GLU A 82 -5.01 3.09 -12.49
CA GLU A 82 -4.04 2.38 -13.33
C GLU A 82 -3.61 1.04 -12.72
N ILE A 83 -3.50 0.98 -11.39
CA ILE A 83 -3.24 -0.26 -10.65
C ILE A 83 -4.53 -1.00 -10.24
N GLY A 84 -5.66 -0.69 -10.88
CA GLY A 84 -6.91 -1.43 -10.79
C GLY A 84 -7.67 -1.30 -9.46
N VAL A 85 -7.48 -0.20 -8.72
CA VAL A 85 -8.33 0.14 -7.56
C VAL A 85 -9.62 0.76 -8.06
N ASN A 86 -10.74 0.21 -7.60
CA ASN A 86 -12.09 0.71 -7.87
C ASN A 86 -12.77 1.17 -6.57
N ARG A 87 -13.97 1.73 -6.69
CA ARG A 87 -14.72 2.31 -5.57
C ARG A 87 -15.10 1.25 -4.52
N ASP A 88 -15.40 0.06 -4.98
CA ASP A 88 -15.80 -1.13 -4.23
C ASP A 88 -14.62 -1.99 -3.75
N SER A 89 -13.40 -1.67 -4.20
CA SER A 89 -12.22 -2.45 -3.83
C SER A 89 -12.02 -2.49 -2.32
N THR A 90 -11.74 -3.69 -1.82
CA THR A 90 -11.21 -3.90 -0.47
C THR A 90 -9.69 -3.95 -0.57
N ILE A 91 -9.03 -2.96 0.03
CA ILE A 91 -7.58 -2.78 -0.13
C ILE A 91 -6.86 -3.32 1.11
N VAL A 92 -5.87 -4.17 0.89
CA VAL A 92 -4.90 -4.56 1.93
C VAL A 92 -3.53 -4.09 1.49
N VAL A 93 -2.93 -3.21 2.28
CA VAL A 93 -1.61 -2.65 2.02
C VAL A 93 -0.58 -3.26 2.97
N TYR A 94 0.60 -3.57 2.45
CA TYR A 94 1.72 -4.06 3.26
C TYR A 94 3.03 -3.45 2.77
N ASP A 95 4.07 -3.60 3.58
CA ASP A 95 5.46 -3.34 3.20
C ASP A 95 6.35 -4.51 3.63
N ASP A 96 7.55 -4.55 3.09
CA ASP A 96 8.49 -5.66 3.26
C ASP A 96 9.29 -5.60 4.56
N VAL A 97 9.19 -4.48 5.27
CA VAL A 97 9.82 -4.24 6.57
C VAL A 97 8.92 -4.71 7.73
N GLY A 98 7.60 -4.71 7.51
CA GLY A 98 6.58 -5.17 8.45
C GLY A 98 5.55 -4.08 8.76
N LEU A 99 6.01 -2.94 9.27
CA LEU A 99 5.18 -1.76 9.49
C LEU A 99 6.04 -0.49 9.41
N TYR A 100 6.36 -0.08 8.19
CA TYR A 100 7.16 1.12 7.93
C TYR A 100 6.47 2.07 6.96
N ALA A 101 6.18 1.58 5.76
CA ALA A 101 5.70 2.37 4.62
C ALA A 101 4.19 2.22 4.40
N SER A 102 3.64 1.05 4.69
CA SER A 102 2.23 0.71 4.49
C SER A 102 1.24 1.61 5.24
N PRO A 103 1.52 2.12 6.46
CA PRO A 103 0.60 3.06 7.12
C PRO A 103 0.43 4.37 6.33
N ARG A 104 1.45 4.80 5.57
CA ARG A 104 1.35 5.99 4.71
C ARG A 104 0.35 5.76 3.59
N ALA A 105 0.46 4.64 2.89
CA ALA A 105 -0.46 4.27 1.82
C ALA A 105 -1.91 4.15 2.34
N TRP A 106 -2.11 3.44 3.46
CA TRP A 106 -3.40 3.38 4.15
C TRP A 106 -3.98 4.77 4.42
N TRP A 107 -3.18 5.66 5.01
CA TRP A 107 -3.62 7.03 5.32
C TRP A 107 -3.98 7.82 4.06
N MET A 108 -3.23 7.65 2.97
CA MET A 108 -3.51 8.31 1.69
C MET A 108 -4.89 7.93 1.14
N PHE A 109 -5.23 6.63 1.15
CA PHE A 109 -6.56 6.17 0.74
C PHE A 109 -7.67 6.73 1.65
N ARG A 110 -7.48 6.71 2.97
CA ARG A 110 -8.46 7.28 3.92
C ARG A 110 -8.65 8.78 3.72
N ALA A 111 -7.56 9.54 3.52
CA ALA A 111 -7.61 10.97 3.25
C ALA A 111 -8.34 11.29 1.93
N MET A 112 -8.30 10.36 0.97
CA MET A 112 -9.01 10.46 -0.32
C MET A 112 -10.43 9.88 -0.27
N GLY A 113 -10.92 9.47 0.90
CA GLY A 113 -12.30 9.02 1.12
C GLY A 113 -12.56 7.54 0.80
N HIS A 114 -11.52 6.72 0.64
CA HIS A 114 -11.66 5.27 0.47
C HIS A 114 -11.52 4.56 1.82
N ASP A 115 -12.63 4.17 2.43
CA ASP A 115 -12.64 3.62 3.79
C ASP A 115 -12.27 2.13 3.88
N GLN A 116 -12.53 1.35 2.82
CA GLN A 116 -12.23 -0.10 2.78
C GLN A 116 -10.74 -0.34 2.47
N VAL A 117 -9.89 0.13 3.37
CA VAL A 117 -8.43 0.00 3.30
C VAL A 117 -7.86 -0.37 4.65
N TYR A 118 -7.01 -1.39 4.65
CA TYR A 118 -6.42 -1.99 5.83
C TYR A 118 -4.92 -2.20 5.63
N VAL A 119 -4.17 -2.27 6.72
CA VAL A 119 -2.76 -2.67 6.72
C VAL A 119 -2.65 -4.14 7.12
N LEU A 120 -1.83 -4.91 6.42
CA LEU A 120 -1.52 -6.29 6.80
C LEU A 120 -0.64 -6.27 8.06
N ASN A 121 -1.15 -6.82 9.15
CA ASN A 121 -0.45 -6.89 10.41
C ASN A 121 0.82 -7.75 10.28
N GLY A 122 1.98 -7.15 10.51
CA GLY A 122 3.29 -7.80 10.37
C GLY A 122 3.90 -7.73 8.97
N GLY A 123 3.19 -7.19 7.98
CA GLY A 123 3.68 -6.98 6.62
C GLY A 123 4.11 -8.27 5.89
N LEU A 124 5.07 -8.16 4.97
CA LEU A 124 5.62 -9.32 4.26
C LEU A 124 6.35 -10.34 5.16
N PRO A 125 7.03 -9.94 6.25
CA PRO A 125 7.70 -10.90 7.14
C PRO A 125 6.80 -11.89 7.90
N ALA A 126 5.48 -11.67 7.92
CA ALA A 126 4.51 -12.44 8.72
C ALA A 126 4.13 -13.81 8.14
#